data_AF-K6PZP9-F1
#
_entry.id   AF-K6PZP9-F1
#
_cell.length_a   1.000
_cell.length_b   1.000
_cell.length_c   1.000
_cell.angle_alpha   90.00
_cell.angle_beta   90.00
_cell.angle_gamma   90.00
#
_symmetry.space_group_name_H-M   'P 1'
#
loop_
_entity.id
_entity.type
_entity.pdbx_description
1 polymer ?
#
loop_
_entity_poly.entity_id
_entity_poly.type
_entity_poly.pdbx_seq_one_letter_code
_entity_poly.pdbx_strand_id
1 'polypeptide(L)'
;MNGSQRQPGTVPAAAAVPPCDPVAAAGDAAAAIARIHQDIVACRRCPRLVAYTAQVARTRRRAYRDWDYWGRPVPGFGDPQARLLVVGLAPAAHGANRTGRMFTGDSSGDWLYRALYRAGFASQPTATHRDDGLRLHGAYITAACRCAPPDNKPSREELAACSAFLRRELDVLWPGVRVIVCLGQIAFDAVLRQVRDRGLGWPVEVPPGAGALAGTNRPRPVRPRFRHGGEYRWPAPSRVPTAEDSGDPGDPATPGERPPLPLPVLLASYHPSRQNTQTGRLTEAMFDAVFRRARELVDGGYLPAAPAPAAPGESRREGA
;
A
#
# COMPACT_ATOMS: atom_id res chain seq x y z
N MET A 1 41.53 41.83 27.93
CA MET A 1 41.85 40.63 27.14
C MET A 1 40.96 39.51 27.64
N ASN A 2 40.14 38.97 26.74
CA ASN A 2 39.10 37.97 27.00
C ASN A 2 39.68 36.63 27.44
N GLY A 3 38.99 35.94 28.36
CA GLY A 3 39.29 34.57 28.75
C GLY A 3 38.16 33.94 29.55
N SER A 4 36.95 33.95 28.99
CA SER A 4 35.75 33.32 29.55
C SER A 4 35.96 31.81 29.70
N GLN A 5 35.86 31.34 30.95
CA GLN A 5 35.73 29.93 31.31
C GLN A 5 34.45 29.36 30.69
N ARG A 6 34.56 28.29 29.88
CA ARG A 6 33.43 27.44 29.48
C ARG A 6 33.53 26.11 30.20
N GLN A 7 32.56 25.84 31.05
CA GLN A 7 32.29 24.50 31.58
C GLN A 7 31.85 23.57 30.45
N PRO A 8 32.20 22.27 30.46
CA PRO A 8 31.60 21.29 29.59
C PRO A 8 30.15 21.05 30.02
N GLY A 9 29.20 21.42 29.15
CA GLY A 9 27.78 21.17 29.37
C GLY A 9 27.48 19.68 29.43
N THR A 10 26.83 19.27 30.51
CA THR A 10 26.15 17.97 30.65
C THR A 10 25.13 17.80 29.52
N VAL A 11 25.32 16.77 28.69
CA VAL A 11 24.34 16.33 27.70
C VAL A 11 23.12 15.78 28.45
N PRO A 12 21.88 16.21 28.16
CA PRO A 12 20.72 15.61 28.79
C PRO A 12 20.58 14.17 28.29
N ALA A 13 20.44 13.24 29.24
CA ALA A 13 20.13 11.85 28.94
C ALA A 13 18.84 11.77 28.11
N ALA A 14 18.90 11.03 26.99
CA ALA A 14 17.75 10.76 26.15
C ALA A 14 16.62 10.17 27.01
N ALA A 15 15.46 10.82 27.00
CA ALA A 15 14.26 10.30 27.66
C ALA A 15 13.92 8.92 27.10
N ALA A 16 13.87 7.92 27.98
CA ALA A 16 13.52 6.55 27.64
C ALA A 16 12.10 6.49 27.07
N VAL A 17 11.97 5.96 25.86
CA VAL A 17 10.69 5.58 25.23
C VAL A 17 10.15 4.36 25.97
N PRO A 18 8.85 4.29 26.34
CA PRO A 18 8.31 3.13 27.03
C PRO A 18 8.31 1.90 26.10
N PRO A 19 8.46 0.68 26.63
CA PRO A 19 8.45 -0.53 25.81
C PRO A 19 7.04 -0.77 25.28
N CYS A 20 6.90 -0.84 23.95
CA CYS A 20 5.74 -1.49 23.33
C CYS A 20 5.92 -3.01 23.40
N ASP A 21 4.91 -3.70 23.93
CA ASP A 21 4.72 -5.14 23.84
C ASP A 21 4.78 -5.64 22.38
N PRO A 22 5.10 -6.93 22.15
CA PRO A 22 5.96 -7.34 21.05
C PRO A 22 5.21 -7.26 19.72
N VAL A 23 5.68 -6.36 18.84
CA VAL A 23 5.63 -6.59 17.40
C VAL A 23 6.22 -7.98 17.18
N ALA A 24 5.51 -8.89 16.49
CA ALA A 24 6.05 -10.19 16.09
C ALA A 24 7.52 -9.99 15.67
N ALA A 25 8.44 -10.76 16.26
CA ALA A 25 9.86 -10.54 16.04
C ALA A 25 10.12 -10.48 14.53
N ALA A 26 11.01 -9.60 14.06
CA ALA A 26 11.24 -9.37 12.64
C ALA A 26 11.41 -10.68 11.82
N GLY A 27 11.99 -11.71 12.45
CA GLY A 27 12.14 -13.05 11.90
C GLY A 27 10.82 -13.81 11.70
N ASP A 28 9.86 -13.67 12.60
CA ASP A 28 8.55 -14.34 12.53
C ASP A 28 7.70 -13.77 11.39
N ALA A 29 7.68 -12.44 11.25
CA ALA A 29 6.99 -11.78 10.15
C ALA A 29 7.56 -12.21 8.78
N ALA A 30 8.88 -12.26 8.66
CA ALA A 30 9.55 -12.71 7.43
C ALA A 30 9.22 -14.18 7.10
N ALA A 31 9.26 -15.08 8.09
CA ALA A 31 8.92 -16.48 7.90
C ALA A 31 7.44 -16.68 7.51
N ALA A 32 6.53 -15.93 8.14
CA ALA A 32 5.11 -15.96 7.81
C ALA A 32 4.83 -15.48 6.37
N ILE A 33 5.45 -14.35 5.97
CA ILE A 33 5.37 -13.86 4.58
C ILE A 33 5.92 -14.88 3.59
N ALA A 34 7.06 -15.51 3.89
CA ALA A 34 7.65 -16.53 3.03
C ALA A 34 6.71 -17.75 2.86
N ARG A 35 6.01 -18.17 3.91
CA ARG A 35 5.00 -19.24 3.81
C ARG A 35 3.83 -18.82 2.94
N ILE A 36 3.33 -17.58 3.12
CA ILE A 36 2.25 -17.05 2.29
C ILE A 36 2.66 -16.99 0.81
N HIS A 37 3.91 -16.61 0.52
CA HIS A 37 4.47 -16.62 -0.84
C HIS A 37 4.43 -18.01 -1.47
N GLN A 38 4.87 -19.04 -0.74
CA GLN A 38 4.82 -20.43 -1.23
C GLN A 38 3.39 -20.83 -1.61
N ASP A 39 2.41 -20.53 -0.76
CA ASP A 39 1.00 -20.85 -1.03
C ASP A 39 0.45 -20.08 -2.23
N ILE A 40 0.83 -18.81 -2.39
CA ILE A 40 0.45 -18.01 -3.56
C ILE A 40 0.98 -18.67 -4.83
N VAL A 41 2.27 -18.99 -4.88
CA VAL A 41 2.91 -19.57 -6.07
C VAL A 41 2.32 -20.95 -6.44
N ALA A 42 1.94 -21.73 -5.42
CA ALA A 42 1.30 -23.02 -5.59
C ALA A 42 -0.18 -22.93 -6.01
N CYS A 43 -0.85 -21.78 -5.83
CA CYS A 43 -2.28 -21.63 -6.04
C CYS A 43 -2.72 -21.95 -7.49
N ARG A 44 -3.80 -22.73 -7.63
CA ARG A 44 -4.44 -23.05 -8.92
C ARG A 44 -5.96 -22.83 -8.92
N ARG A 45 -6.49 -22.03 -7.98
CA ARG A 45 -7.94 -21.87 -7.74
C ARG A 45 -8.74 -21.26 -8.90
N CYS A 46 -8.09 -20.53 -9.82
CA CYS A 46 -8.76 -19.80 -10.89
C CYS A 46 -8.34 -20.38 -12.26
N PRO A 47 -9.10 -21.35 -12.84
CA PRO A 47 -8.70 -22.06 -14.06
C PRO A 47 -8.38 -21.12 -15.23
N ARG A 48 -9.22 -20.10 -15.46
CA ARG A 48 -9.03 -19.10 -16.52
C ARG A 48 -7.69 -18.36 -16.39
N LEU A 49 -7.37 -17.89 -15.18
CA LEU A 49 -6.12 -17.17 -14.92
C LEU A 49 -4.90 -18.07 -15.01
N VAL A 50 -4.98 -19.29 -14.47
CA VAL A 50 -3.90 -20.28 -14.55
C VAL A 50 -3.59 -20.61 -16.01
N ALA A 51 -4.62 -20.90 -16.81
CA ALA A 51 -4.47 -21.20 -18.23
C ALA A 51 -3.85 -20.03 -19.00
N TYR A 52 -4.36 -18.81 -18.80
CA TYR A 52 -3.86 -17.62 -19.48
C TYR A 52 -2.41 -17.29 -19.09
N THR A 53 -2.10 -17.30 -17.80
CA THR A 53 -0.77 -17.04 -17.24
C THR A 53 0.26 -18.00 -17.86
N ALA A 54 -0.07 -19.30 -17.91
CA ALA A 54 0.77 -20.32 -18.53
C ALA A 54 0.86 -20.19 -20.05
N GLN A 55 -0.25 -19.86 -20.73
CA GLN A 55 -0.25 -19.62 -22.17
C GLN A 55 0.67 -18.46 -22.55
N VAL A 56 0.59 -17.34 -21.85
CA VAL A 56 1.45 -16.18 -22.07
C VAL A 56 2.93 -16.54 -21.86
N ALA A 57 3.25 -17.36 -20.87
CA ALA A 57 4.61 -17.84 -20.60
C ALA A 57 5.16 -18.79 -21.68
N ARG A 58 4.27 -19.56 -22.34
CA ARG A 58 4.63 -20.42 -23.48
C ARG A 58 4.79 -19.63 -24.77
N THR A 59 3.79 -18.83 -25.12
CA THR A 59 3.77 -18.09 -26.40
C THR A 59 4.81 -16.96 -26.40
N ARG A 60 4.97 -16.28 -25.25
CA ARG A 60 5.87 -15.13 -25.05
C ARG A 60 5.58 -13.99 -26.02
N ARG A 61 6.19 -12.83 -25.78
CA ARG A 61 6.16 -11.72 -26.76
C ARG A 61 7.45 -11.77 -27.57
N ARG A 62 7.44 -11.38 -28.85
CA ARG A 62 8.65 -11.34 -29.71
C ARG A 62 9.86 -10.70 -29.04
N ALA A 63 9.66 -9.57 -28.34
CA ALA A 63 10.73 -8.86 -27.63
C ALA A 63 11.35 -9.64 -26.45
N TYR A 64 10.69 -10.69 -25.97
CA TYR A 64 11.08 -11.48 -24.80
C TYR A 64 11.04 -12.99 -25.11
N ARG A 65 11.25 -13.38 -26.38
CA ARG A 65 11.10 -14.77 -26.81
C ARG A 65 12.09 -15.72 -26.13
N ASP A 66 13.29 -15.23 -25.84
CA ASP A 66 14.39 -15.99 -25.23
C ASP A 66 14.39 -15.88 -23.70
N TRP A 67 13.36 -15.27 -23.11
CA TRP A 67 13.25 -15.12 -21.66
C TRP A 67 12.52 -16.30 -21.03
N ASP A 68 12.98 -16.71 -19.85
CA ASP A 68 12.27 -17.64 -18.99
C ASP A 68 11.20 -16.91 -18.18
N TYR A 69 9.94 -17.09 -18.60
CA TYR A 69 8.81 -16.46 -17.94
C TYR A 69 8.46 -17.17 -16.62
N TRP A 70 8.07 -16.37 -15.62
CA TRP A 70 7.55 -16.87 -14.35
C TRP A 70 6.30 -17.73 -14.52
N GLY A 71 5.29 -17.26 -15.24
CA GLY A 71 4.13 -18.06 -15.66
C GLY A 71 3.28 -18.64 -14.53
N ARG A 72 3.35 -18.04 -13.33
CA ARG A 72 2.70 -18.51 -12.09
C ARG A 72 2.08 -17.33 -11.34
N PRO A 73 1.25 -17.56 -10.31
CA PRO A 73 0.84 -16.50 -9.41
C PRO A 73 2.07 -15.78 -8.84
N VAL A 74 1.99 -14.46 -8.73
CA VAL A 74 3.08 -13.58 -8.30
C VAL A 74 2.87 -13.25 -6.82
N PRO A 75 3.85 -13.53 -5.94
CA PRO A 75 3.78 -13.12 -4.55
C PRO A 75 4.02 -11.61 -4.38
N GLY A 76 3.72 -11.06 -3.21
CA GLY A 76 4.15 -9.70 -2.88
C GLY A 76 5.68 -9.57 -2.81
N PHE A 77 6.18 -8.34 -2.77
CA PHE A 77 7.60 -8.03 -2.77
C PHE A 77 7.90 -6.85 -1.85
N GLY A 78 8.94 -7.00 -1.01
CA GLY A 78 9.44 -5.92 -0.18
C GLY A 78 9.76 -6.35 1.25
N ASP A 79 9.77 -5.36 2.13
CA ASP A 79 10.14 -5.48 3.53
C ASP A 79 8.98 -6.07 4.38
N PRO A 80 9.17 -7.21 5.08
CA PRO A 80 8.17 -7.76 6.00
C PRO A 80 7.84 -6.85 7.19
N GLN A 81 8.67 -5.83 7.48
CA GLN A 81 8.45 -4.83 8.51
C GLN A 81 7.94 -3.48 7.95
N ALA A 82 7.44 -3.49 6.71
CA ALA A 82 7.05 -2.29 5.99
C ALA A 82 6.12 -1.35 6.77
N ARG A 83 6.38 -0.06 6.66
CA ARG A 83 5.50 1.04 7.08
C ARG A 83 4.58 1.51 5.96
N LEU A 84 5.02 1.36 4.70
CA LEU A 84 4.23 1.61 3.49
C LEU A 84 3.80 0.30 2.84
N LEU A 85 2.50 0.12 2.62
CA LEU A 85 1.96 -0.95 1.79
C LEU A 85 1.39 -0.39 0.49
N VAL A 86 1.85 -0.85 -0.65
CA VAL A 86 1.29 -0.53 -1.97
C VAL A 86 0.43 -1.69 -2.44
N VAL A 87 -0.81 -1.42 -2.82
CA VAL A 87 -1.75 -2.43 -3.33
C VAL A 87 -2.13 -2.11 -4.76
N GLY A 88 -1.76 -2.99 -5.68
CA GLY A 88 -2.13 -2.97 -7.09
C GLY A 88 -3.37 -3.80 -7.42
N LEU A 89 -3.73 -3.79 -8.71
CA LEU A 89 -4.79 -4.65 -9.25
C LEU A 89 -4.33 -6.10 -9.43
N ALA A 90 -3.43 -6.33 -10.39
CA ALA A 90 -2.98 -7.66 -10.80
C ALA A 90 -1.67 -7.56 -11.61
N PRO A 91 -0.90 -8.65 -11.72
CA PRO A 91 0.24 -8.74 -12.64
C PRO A 91 -0.12 -8.44 -14.10
N ALA A 92 0.75 -7.69 -14.80
CA ALA A 92 0.66 -7.58 -16.25
C ALA A 92 1.19 -8.85 -16.92
N ALA A 93 0.59 -9.22 -18.06
CA ALA A 93 0.91 -10.43 -18.83
C ALA A 93 2.40 -10.55 -19.20
N HIS A 94 3.07 -9.43 -19.50
CA HIS A 94 4.50 -9.39 -19.85
C HIS A 94 5.36 -8.58 -18.88
N GLY A 95 4.79 -8.16 -17.74
CA GLY A 95 5.51 -7.56 -16.63
C GLY A 95 5.75 -8.61 -15.56
N ALA A 96 5.05 -8.49 -14.44
CA ALA A 96 5.17 -9.40 -13.30
C ALA A 96 4.91 -10.89 -13.64
N ASN A 97 4.07 -11.23 -14.62
CA ASN A 97 3.92 -12.62 -15.08
C ASN A 97 5.14 -13.16 -15.84
N ARG A 98 5.95 -12.26 -16.43
CA ARG A 98 7.25 -12.61 -17.02
C ARG A 98 8.32 -12.68 -15.93
N THR A 99 8.42 -11.65 -15.09
CA THR A 99 9.56 -11.45 -14.18
C THR A 99 9.42 -12.19 -12.85
N GLY A 100 8.19 -12.47 -12.41
CA GLY A 100 7.90 -13.08 -11.12
C GLY A 100 7.95 -12.12 -9.93
N ARG A 101 8.06 -10.81 -10.17
CA ARG A 101 8.04 -9.78 -9.14
C ARG A 101 7.00 -8.72 -9.46
N MET A 102 6.21 -8.32 -8.46
CA MET A 102 5.16 -7.31 -8.62
C MET A 102 5.71 -6.04 -9.28
N PHE A 103 4.93 -5.49 -10.22
CA PHE A 103 5.25 -4.26 -10.95
C PHE A 103 6.63 -4.26 -11.65
N THR A 104 7.21 -5.41 -12.00
CA THR A 104 8.57 -5.47 -12.60
C THR A 104 8.51 -5.83 -14.08
N GLY A 105 9.23 -5.09 -14.93
CA GLY A 105 9.36 -5.37 -16.36
C GLY A 105 8.20 -4.88 -17.25
N ASP A 106 7.43 -3.89 -16.80
CA ASP A 106 6.42 -3.18 -17.59
C ASP A 106 6.39 -1.68 -17.26
N SER A 107 5.67 -0.90 -18.08
CA SER A 107 5.62 0.57 -17.96
C SER A 107 4.95 1.06 -16.68
N SER A 108 4.00 0.30 -16.11
CA SER A 108 3.37 0.67 -14.84
C SER A 108 4.37 0.51 -13.69
N GLY A 109 5.20 -0.51 -13.79
CA GLY A 109 6.38 -0.73 -12.96
C GLY A 109 7.38 0.41 -13.00
N ASP A 110 7.75 0.84 -14.20
CA ASP A 110 8.72 1.92 -14.38
C ASP A 110 8.29 3.22 -13.68
N TRP A 111 6.99 3.52 -13.69
CA TRP A 111 6.42 4.65 -12.96
C TRP A 111 6.45 4.44 -11.45
N LEU A 112 6.03 3.25 -10.99
CA LEU A 112 6.00 2.92 -9.56
C LEU A 112 7.38 2.99 -8.92
N TYR A 113 8.37 2.29 -9.49
CA TYR A 113 9.69 2.21 -8.87
C TYR A 113 10.46 3.52 -8.93
N ARG A 114 10.27 4.34 -9.97
CA ARG A 114 10.81 5.71 -9.99
C ARG A 114 10.23 6.59 -8.89
N ALA A 115 8.91 6.56 -8.68
CA ALA A 115 8.27 7.32 -7.60
C ALA A 115 8.70 6.82 -6.21
N LEU A 116 8.78 5.50 -6.01
CA LEU A 116 9.28 4.91 -4.77
C LEU A 116 10.74 5.27 -4.49
N TYR A 117 11.61 5.25 -5.52
CA TYR A 117 13.00 5.65 -5.40
C TYR A 117 13.12 7.13 -4.99
N ARG A 118 12.40 8.03 -5.68
CA ARG A 118 12.39 9.46 -5.33
C ARG A 118 11.85 9.73 -3.92
N ALA A 119 10.90 8.92 -3.45
CA ALA A 119 10.36 8.99 -2.09
C ALA A 119 11.20 8.21 -1.04
N GLY A 120 12.35 7.65 -1.43
CA GLY A 120 13.28 6.94 -0.54
C GLY A 120 12.82 5.55 -0.08
N PHE A 121 11.83 4.94 -0.75
CA PHE A 121 11.32 3.61 -0.42
C PHE A 121 11.97 2.48 -1.25
N ALA A 122 12.75 2.80 -2.28
CA ALA A 122 13.41 1.82 -3.15
C ALA A 122 14.91 2.14 -3.28
N SER A 123 15.75 1.11 -3.41
CA SER A 123 17.20 1.25 -3.56
C SER A 123 17.64 1.75 -4.94
N GLN A 124 16.80 1.58 -5.96
CA GLN A 124 17.07 1.99 -7.34
C GLN A 124 15.76 2.33 -8.07
N PRO A 125 15.80 3.16 -9.13
CA PRO A 125 14.61 3.60 -9.86
C PRO A 125 14.06 2.59 -10.87
N THR A 126 14.83 1.54 -11.20
CA THR A 126 14.51 0.58 -12.25
C THR A 126 14.26 -0.82 -11.68
N ALA A 127 13.33 -1.55 -12.32
CA ALA A 127 12.99 -2.92 -11.96
C ALA A 127 12.83 -3.75 -13.24
N THR A 128 13.89 -4.47 -13.62
CA THR A 128 13.97 -5.20 -14.88
C THR A 128 13.82 -6.70 -14.70
N HIS A 129 14.28 -7.25 -13.58
CA HIS A 129 14.25 -8.68 -13.26
C HIS A 129 14.09 -8.91 -11.76
N ARG A 130 13.55 -10.05 -11.32
CA ARG A 130 13.40 -10.32 -9.87
C ARG A 130 14.72 -10.34 -9.10
N ASP A 131 15.82 -10.68 -9.78
CA ASP A 131 17.16 -10.84 -9.23
C ASP A 131 18.08 -9.63 -9.54
N ASP A 132 17.51 -8.48 -9.95
CA ASP A 132 18.27 -7.28 -10.33
C ASP A 132 18.82 -6.45 -9.15
N GLY A 133 18.80 -6.99 -7.93
CA GLY A 133 19.32 -6.34 -6.74
C GLY A 133 18.43 -5.25 -6.13
N LEU A 134 17.28 -4.92 -6.73
CA LEU A 134 16.34 -3.95 -6.16
C LEU A 134 15.86 -4.40 -4.77
N ARG A 135 15.90 -3.46 -3.82
CA ARG A 135 15.37 -3.63 -2.46
C ARG A 135 14.37 -2.52 -2.15
N LEU A 136 13.37 -2.84 -1.35
CA LEU A 136 12.46 -1.86 -0.77
C LEU A 136 12.82 -1.64 0.69
N HIS A 137 12.81 -0.39 1.13
CA HIS A 137 13.15 0.03 2.49
C HIS A 137 11.90 0.49 3.21
N GLY A 138 11.41 -0.30 4.18
CA GLY A 138 10.16 0.02 4.89
C GLY A 138 8.92 0.04 4.00
N ALA A 139 8.97 -0.59 2.83
CA ALA A 139 7.85 -0.68 1.89
C ALA A 139 7.62 -2.11 1.39
N TYR A 140 6.35 -2.44 1.16
CA TYR A 140 5.91 -3.72 0.62
C TYR A 140 4.87 -3.50 -0.49
N ILE A 141 4.96 -4.27 -1.56
CA ILE A 141 4.08 -4.18 -2.73
C ILE A 141 3.33 -5.49 -2.91
N THR A 142 2.01 -5.42 -3.04
CA THR A 142 1.14 -6.56 -3.34
C THR A 142 0.04 -6.19 -4.34
N ALA A 143 -0.87 -7.12 -4.62
CA ALA A 143 -2.00 -6.93 -5.51
C ALA A 143 -3.26 -7.67 -5.05
N ALA A 144 -4.43 -7.14 -5.46
CA ALA A 144 -5.72 -7.76 -5.20
C ALA A 144 -5.89 -9.12 -5.89
N CYS A 145 -5.32 -9.28 -7.10
CA CYS A 145 -5.23 -10.54 -7.83
C CYS A 145 -3.77 -10.94 -8.04
N ARG A 146 -3.44 -12.23 -7.92
CA ARG A 146 -2.06 -12.73 -7.98
C ARG A 146 -1.64 -13.30 -9.33
N CYS A 147 -2.58 -13.57 -10.23
CA CYS A 147 -2.28 -14.04 -11.58
C CYS A 147 -2.52 -12.94 -12.60
N ALA A 148 -1.84 -12.99 -13.75
CA ALA A 148 -2.16 -12.08 -14.84
C ALA A 148 -3.55 -12.42 -15.40
N PRO A 149 -4.49 -11.47 -15.41
CA PRO A 149 -5.77 -11.67 -16.09
C PRO A 149 -5.70 -11.21 -17.55
N PRO A 150 -6.41 -11.88 -18.47
CA PRO A 150 -6.67 -11.34 -19.80
C PRO A 150 -7.13 -9.89 -19.74
N ASP A 151 -6.57 -9.05 -20.61
CA ASP A 151 -6.84 -7.61 -20.71
C ASP A 151 -6.65 -6.81 -19.42
N ASN A 152 -5.92 -7.36 -18.45
CA ASN A 152 -5.79 -6.84 -17.09
C ASN A 152 -7.15 -6.71 -16.36
N LYS A 153 -8.11 -7.60 -16.67
CA LYS A 153 -9.46 -7.60 -16.09
C LYS A 153 -9.76 -8.92 -15.36
N PRO A 154 -9.47 -9.01 -14.06
CA PRO A 154 -9.93 -10.14 -13.26
C PRO A 154 -11.44 -10.07 -13.04
N SER A 155 -12.10 -11.22 -12.94
CA SER A 155 -13.51 -11.31 -12.60
C SER A 155 -13.72 -11.03 -11.10
N ARG A 156 -14.98 -10.80 -10.70
CA ARG A 156 -15.33 -10.65 -9.28
C ARG A 156 -15.02 -11.91 -8.47
N GLU A 157 -15.28 -13.08 -9.05
CA GLU A 157 -14.99 -14.38 -8.44
C GLU A 157 -13.49 -14.60 -8.27
N GLU A 158 -12.68 -14.21 -9.25
CA GLU A 158 -11.21 -14.31 -9.17
C GLU A 158 -10.63 -13.38 -8.10
N LEU A 159 -11.15 -12.15 -8.01
CA LEU A 159 -10.80 -11.22 -6.93
C LEU A 159 -11.22 -11.77 -5.56
N ALA A 160 -12.41 -12.38 -5.45
CA ALA A 160 -12.88 -13.02 -4.24
C ALA A 160 -11.98 -14.22 -3.85
N ALA A 161 -11.59 -15.06 -4.81
CA ALA A 161 -10.70 -16.20 -4.59
C ALA A 161 -9.30 -15.77 -4.14
N CYS A 162 -8.77 -14.66 -4.69
CA CYS A 162 -7.48 -14.10 -4.28
C CYS A 162 -7.54 -13.32 -2.96
N SER A 163 -8.73 -12.90 -2.51
CA SER A 163 -8.88 -12.05 -1.32
C SER A 163 -8.29 -12.68 -0.05
N ALA A 164 -8.30 -14.01 0.06
CA ALA A 164 -7.71 -14.74 1.18
C ALA A 164 -6.19 -14.52 1.28
N PHE A 165 -5.46 -14.38 0.16
CA PHE A 165 -4.03 -14.08 0.19
C PHE A 165 -3.77 -12.64 0.62
N LEU A 166 -4.57 -11.69 0.14
CA LEU A 166 -4.47 -10.29 0.57
C LEU A 166 -4.73 -10.18 2.07
N ARG A 167 -5.76 -10.88 2.58
CA ARG A 167 -6.05 -10.93 4.02
C ARG A 167 -4.85 -11.43 4.83
N ARG A 168 -4.27 -12.57 4.44
CA ARG A 168 -3.13 -13.17 5.15
C ARG A 168 -1.89 -12.28 5.14
N GLU A 169 -1.57 -11.65 4.02
CA GLU A 169 -0.46 -10.68 3.99
C GLU A 169 -0.75 -9.46 4.86
N LEU A 170 -1.97 -8.93 4.82
CA LEU A 170 -2.38 -7.85 5.69
C LEU A 170 -2.27 -8.26 7.16
N ASP A 171 -2.76 -9.44 7.55
CA ASP A 171 -2.69 -9.92 8.95
C ASP A 171 -1.26 -9.88 9.49
N VAL A 172 -0.25 -10.23 8.66
CA VAL A 172 1.17 -10.17 9.06
C VAL A 172 1.73 -8.75 9.05
N LEU A 173 1.39 -7.94 8.04
CA LEU A 173 1.98 -6.61 7.83
C LEU A 173 1.32 -5.51 8.68
N TRP A 174 0.04 -5.67 9.04
CA TRP A 174 -0.79 -4.64 9.65
C TRP A 174 -0.18 -3.98 10.89
N PRO A 175 0.47 -4.70 11.82
CA PRO A 175 1.07 -4.08 13.01
C PRO A 175 2.14 -3.03 12.67
N GLY A 176 2.88 -3.24 11.57
CA GLY A 176 3.92 -2.33 11.09
C GLY A 176 3.40 -1.24 10.17
N VAL A 177 2.39 -1.52 9.34
CA VAL A 177 1.92 -0.59 8.31
C VAL A 177 1.32 0.68 8.92
N ARG A 178 1.70 1.84 8.37
CA ARG A 178 1.18 3.18 8.70
C ARG A 178 0.40 3.79 7.56
N VAL A 179 0.77 3.46 6.32
CA VAL A 179 0.13 3.98 5.12
C VAL A 179 -0.13 2.85 4.12
N ILE A 180 -1.33 2.82 3.56
CA ILE A 180 -1.67 1.95 2.43
C ILE A 180 -1.94 2.82 1.20
N VAL A 181 -1.19 2.64 0.12
CA VAL A 181 -1.43 3.30 -1.18
C VAL A 181 -2.16 2.33 -2.12
N CYS A 182 -3.39 2.65 -2.48
CA CYS A 182 -4.19 1.88 -3.44
C CYS A 182 -4.06 2.43 -4.86
N LEU A 183 -3.58 1.59 -5.77
CA LEU A 183 -3.40 1.94 -7.18
C LEU A 183 -4.64 1.52 -8.00
N GLY A 184 -5.58 2.46 -8.13
CA GLY A 184 -6.83 2.29 -8.85
C GLY A 184 -8.01 1.84 -7.97
N GLN A 185 -9.22 1.99 -8.50
CA GLN A 185 -10.46 1.73 -7.78
C GLN A 185 -10.60 0.28 -7.30
N ILE A 186 -10.18 -0.70 -8.09
CA ILE A 186 -10.30 -2.12 -7.69
C ILE A 186 -9.40 -2.44 -6.50
N ALA A 187 -8.16 -1.91 -6.47
CA ALA A 187 -7.25 -2.07 -5.33
C ALA A 187 -7.82 -1.39 -4.07
N PHE A 188 -8.37 -0.19 -4.24
CA PHE A 188 -9.06 0.53 -3.16
C PHE A 188 -10.24 -0.25 -2.60
N ASP A 189 -11.12 -0.76 -3.48
CA ASP A 189 -12.26 -1.57 -3.10
C ASP A 189 -11.86 -2.90 -2.43
N ALA A 190 -10.74 -3.50 -2.86
CA ALA A 190 -10.20 -4.70 -2.25
C ALA A 190 -9.72 -4.44 -0.81
N VAL A 191 -8.97 -3.36 -0.57
CA VAL A 191 -8.54 -2.96 0.78
C VAL A 191 -9.75 -2.62 1.66
N LEU A 192 -10.69 -1.81 1.16
CA LEU A 192 -11.92 -1.48 1.89
C LEU A 192 -12.68 -2.73 2.35
N ARG A 193 -12.78 -3.75 1.50
CA ARG A 193 -13.40 -5.04 1.87
C ARG A 193 -12.65 -5.71 3.02
N GLN A 194 -11.32 -5.77 2.96
CA GLN A 194 -10.50 -6.35 4.03
C GLN A 194 -10.67 -5.64 5.36
N VAL A 195 -10.85 -4.32 5.33
CA VAL A 195 -11.07 -3.54 6.54
C VAL A 195 -12.48 -3.70 7.10
N ARG A 196 -13.49 -3.73 6.23
CA ARG A 196 -14.87 -4.01 6.64
C ARG A 196 -15.00 -5.39 7.28
N ASP A 197 -14.38 -6.40 6.68
CA ASP A 197 -14.46 -7.78 7.17
C ASP A 197 -13.72 -7.97 8.51
N ARG A 198 -12.88 -7.00 8.92
CA ARG A 198 -12.27 -6.89 10.27
C ARG A 198 -13.13 -6.10 11.28
N GLY A 199 -14.33 -5.67 10.90
CA GLY A 199 -15.23 -4.92 11.79
C GLY A 199 -14.82 -3.46 12.07
N LEU A 200 -13.87 -2.91 11.32
CA LEU A 200 -13.34 -1.55 11.56
C LEU A 200 -14.19 -0.42 10.99
N GLY A 201 -15.29 -0.75 10.31
CA GLY A 201 -16.10 0.24 9.60
C GLY A 201 -15.36 0.92 8.44
N TRP A 202 -15.95 1.99 7.92
CA TRP A 202 -15.41 2.72 6.78
C TRP A 202 -14.54 3.91 7.20
N PRO A 203 -13.40 4.15 6.54
CA PRO A 203 -12.65 5.38 6.74
C PRO A 203 -13.41 6.55 6.10
N VAL A 204 -13.12 7.75 6.60
CA VAL A 204 -13.68 9.01 6.10
C VAL A 204 -12.59 9.73 5.31
N GLU A 205 -12.97 10.32 4.18
CA GLU A 205 -12.07 11.14 3.39
C GLU A 205 -11.73 12.44 4.12
N VAL A 206 -10.45 12.76 4.17
CA VAL A 206 -9.92 14.00 4.76
C VAL A 206 -9.89 15.07 3.67
N PRO A 207 -10.54 16.22 3.85
CA PRO A 207 -10.43 17.32 2.92
C PRO A 207 -8.96 17.77 2.78
N PRO A 208 -8.51 18.19 1.58
CA PRO A 208 -7.17 18.75 1.41
C PRO A 208 -6.93 19.92 2.38
N GLY A 209 -5.84 19.88 3.15
CA GLY A 209 -5.48 20.92 4.11
C GLY A 209 -6.22 20.89 5.45
N ALA A 210 -7.20 19.99 5.64
CA ALA A 210 -7.85 19.82 6.93
C ALA A 210 -6.99 18.98 7.88
N GLY A 211 -6.79 19.50 9.10
CA GLY A 211 -6.23 18.75 10.21
C GLY A 211 -7.11 17.58 10.66
N ALA A 212 -6.58 16.75 11.57
CA ALA A 212 -7.27 15.58 12.13
C ALA A 212 -8.75 15.91 12.43
N LEU A 213 -9.65 15.05 11.94
CA LEU A 213 -11.10 15.26 12.08
C LEU A 213 -11.47 15.36 13.58
N ALA A 214 -11.65 16.57 14.09
CA ALA A 214 -12.18 16.86 15.43
C ALA A 214 -13.64 17.33 15.30
N GLY A 215 -14.58 16.68 16.00
CA GLY A 215 -15.97 17.15 16.05
C GLY A 215 -17.04 16.08 16.25
N THR A 216 -17.89 16.34 17.23
CA THR A 216 -18.91 15.49 17.85
C THR A 216 -20.27 15.62 17.17
N ASN A 217 -20.42 15.12 15.93
CA ASN A 217 -21.70 14.63 15.40
C ASN A 217 -21.42 13.92 14.06
N ARG A 218 -20.85 12.71 14.11
CA ARG A 218 -20.47 12.02 12.86
C ARG A 218 -21.67 11.25 12.31
N PRO A 219 -22.15 11.56 11.09
CA PRO A 219 -23.04 10.65 10.39
C PRO A 219 -22.36 9.28 10.28
N ARG A 220 -23.15 8.19 10.32
CA ARG A 220 -22.62 6.83 10.13
C ARG A 220 -21.72 6.83 8.89
N PRO A 221 -20.49 6.32 8.99
CA PRO A 221 -19.55 6.45 7.88
C PRO A 221 -20.13 5.69 6.68
N VAL A 222 -20.32 6.39 5.56
CA VAL A 222 -20.76 5.83 4.28
C VAL A 222 -19.54 5.26 3.57
N ARG A 223 -19.73 4.20 2.77
CA ARG A 223 -18.63 3.62 1.97
C ARG A 223 -17.93 4.72 1.16
N PRO A 224 -16.61 4.93 1.32
CA PRO A 224 -15.90 6.01 0.67
C PRO A 224 -15.82 5.78 -0.84
N ARG A 225 -15.80 6.90 -1.58
CA ARG A 225 -15.65 6.91 -3.03
C ARG A 225 -14.18 7.09 -3.38
N PHE A 226 -13.70 6.31 -4.35
CA PHE A 226 -12.33 6.42 -4.84
C PHE A 226 -12.10 7.77 -5.55
N ARG A 227 -11.04 8.48 -5.18
CA ARG A 227 -10.53 9.67 -5.87
C ARG A 227 -9.00 9.68 -5.84
N HIS A 228 -8.38 10.07 -6.95
CA HIS A 228 -6.93 10.25 -6.95
C HIS A 228 -6.53 11.39 -6.01
N GLY A 229 -5.49 11.17 -5.21
CA GLY A 229 -5.06 12.09 -4.15
C GLY A 229 -5.92 12.01 -2.89
N GLY A 230 -6.95 11.15 -2.85
CA GLY A 230 -7.79 10.97 -1.68
C GLY A 230 -7.00 10.39 -0.50
N GLU A 231 -7.09 11.06 0.65
CA GLU A 231 -6.57 10.59 1.93
C GLU A 231 -7.76 10.18 2.80
N TYR A 232 -7.75 8.96 3.35
CA TYR A 232 -8.86 8.44 4.15
C TYR A 232 -8.34 7.94 5.49
N ARG A 233 -9.03 8.33 6.56
CA ARG A 233 -8.67 8.01 7.94
C ARG A 233 -9.84 7.41 8.68
N TRP A 234 -9.54 6.52 9.61
CA TRP A 234 -10.58 6.01 10.51
C TRP A 234 -10.91 7.04 11.59
N PRO A 235 -12.21 7.21 11.91
CA PRO A 235 -12.59 7.95 13.09
C PRO A 235 -11.92 7.34 14.32
N ALA A 236 -11.34 8.16 15.20
CA ALA A 236 -10.94 7.66 16.53
C ALA A 236 -12.15 6.98 17.19
N PRO A 237 -11.95 5.82 17.86
CA PRO A 237 -13.05 5.17 18.57
C PRO A 237 -13.64 6.16 19.57
N SER A 238 -14.97 6.30 19.55
CA SER A 238 -15.71 7.28 20.37
C SER A 238 -15.70 6.96 21.87
N ARG A 239 -15.20 5.78 22.27
CA ARG A 239 -15.08 5.35 23.66
C ARG A 239 -13.87 4.42 23.80
N VAL A 240 -13.08 4.59 24.85
CA VAL A 240 -12.10 3.60 25.30
C VAL A 240 -12.91 2.42 25.86
N PRO A 241 -12.74 1.18 25.36
CA PRO A 241 -13.45 0.04 25.91
C PRO A 241 -13.07 -0.18 27.37
N THR A 242 -14.03 -0.45 28.24
CA THR A 242 -13.76 -0.85 29.63
C THR A 242 -13.55 -2.36 29.68
N ALA A 243 -12.99 -2.88 30.79
CA ALA A 243 -12.83 -4.33 31.02
C ALA A 243 -14.16 -5.12 31.01
N GLU A 244 -15.30 -4.42 30.95
CA GLU A 244 -16.65 -5.00 30.87
C GLU A 244 -17.09 -5.24 29.42
N ASP A 245 -16.42 -4.63 28.43
CA ASP A 245 -16.70 -4.82 27.00
C ASP A 245 -16.05 -6.09 26.42
N SER A 246 -15.21 -6.79 27.19
CA SER A 246 -14.71 -8.12 26.85
C SER A 246 -15.75 -9.16 27.26
N GLY A 247 -16.57 -9.58 26.30
CA GLY A 247 -17.57 -10.62 26.48
C GLY A 247 -16.98 -11.98 26.93
N ASP A 248 -17.88 -12.80 27.45
CA ASP A 248 -17.66 -14.16 27.95
C ASP A 248 -16.85 -15.02 26.94
N PRO A 249 -15.72 -15.66 27.35
CA PRO A 249 -14.89 -16.48 26.47
C PRO A 249 -15.60 -17.70 25.83
N GLY A 250 -16.88 -17.94 26.12
CA GLY A 250 -17.71 -19.01 25.55
C GLY A 250 -18.64 -18.65 24.38
N ASP A 251 -18.72 -17.39 23.93
CA ASP A 251 -19.64 -16.99 22.84
C ASP A 251 -19.01 -17.17 21.43
N PRO A 252 -19.59 -17.99 20.52
CA PRO A 252 -19.11 -18.16 19.14
C PRO A 252 -19.21 -16.89 18.27
N ALA A 253 -19.83 -15.81 18.76
CA ALA A 253 -19.89 -14.51 18.10
C ALA A 253 -18.79 -13.52 18.53
N THR A 254 -17.75 -13.95 19.27
CA THR A 254 -16.65 -13.06 19.66
C THR A 254 -15.87 -12.62 18.42
N PRO A 255 -15.88 -11.33 18.02
CA PRO A 255 -15.09 -10.85 16.90
C PRO A 255 -13.62 -11.00 17.27
N GLY A 256 -12.86 -11.74 16.46
CA GLY A 256 -11.43 -11.92 16.65
C GLY A 256 -10.71 -10.61 16.95
N GLU A 257 -9.72 -10.68 17.82
CA GLU A 257 -8.82 -9.60 18.26
C GLU A 257 -8.87 -8.35 17.37
N ARG A 258 -9.37 -7.23 17.93
CA ARG A 258 -9.36 -5.94 17.24
C ARG A 258 -7.91 -5.63 16.81
N PRO A 259 -7.69 -5.20 15.56
CA PRO A 259 -6.34 -4.94 15.08
C PRO A 259 -5.69 -3.80 15.87
N PRO A 260 -4.36 -3.85 16.04
CA PRO A 260 -3.64 -2.87 16.83
C PRO A 260 -3.85 -1.46 16.26
N LEU A 261 -4.14 -0.52 17.14
CA LEU A 261 -4.16 0.91 16.85
C LEU A 261 -2.72 1.45 16.83
N PRO A 262 -2.40 2.49 16.03
CA PRO A 262 -3.31 3.22 15.15
C PRO A 262 -3.57 2.50 13.82
N LEU A 263 -4.80 2.63 13.31
CA LEU A 263 -5.14 2.16 11.97
C LEU A 263 -4.35 2.93 10.90
N PRO A 264 -3.92 2.28 9.80
CA PRO A 264 -3.15 2.94 8.77
C PRO A 264 -3.98 4.00 8.04
N VAL A 265 -3.31 5.01 7.47
CA VAL A 265 -3.94 5.97 6.54
C VAL A 265 -4.06 5.33 5.17
N LEU A 266 -5.21 5.47 4.52
CA LEU A 266 -5.41 5.00 3.15
C LEU A 266 -5.21 6.17 2.17
N LEU A 267 -4.32 6.01 1.20
CA LEU A 267 -4.14 6.93 0.09
C LEU A 267 -4.65 6.26 -1.20
N ALA A 268 -5.36 7.01 -2.02
CA ALA A 268 -5.84 6.54 -3.32
C ALA A 268 -5.12 7.25 -4.47
N SER A 269 -4.68 6.49 -5.46
CA SER A 269 -4.11 7.03 -6.69
C SER A 269 -4.70 6.35 -7.91
N TYR A 270 -4.82 7.06 -9.04
CA TYR A 270 -5.03 6.38 -10.31
C TYR A 270 -3.89 5.39 -10.56
N HIS A 271 -4.21 4.26 -11.17
CA HIS A 271 -3.21 3.28 -11.57
C HIS A 271 -2.30 3.88 -12.66
N PRO A 272 -0.97 3.68 -12.63
CA PRO A 272 -0.06 4.16 -13.67
C PRO A 272 -0.12 3.29 -14.94
N SER A 273 -1.33 2.96 -15.41
CA SER A 273 -1.54 2.26 -16.67
C SER A 273 -1.23 3.19 -17.85
N ARG A 274 -0.93 2.63 -19.02
CA ARG A 274 -0.77 3.41 -20.25
C ARG A 274 -2.00 4.27 -20.56
N GLN A 275 -3.19 3.73 -20.30
CA GLN A 275 -4.46 4.45 -20.50
C GLN A 275 -4.57 5.72 -19.66
N ASN A 276 -3.99 5.75 -18.44
CA ASN A 276 -4.01 6.95 -17.61
C ASN A 276 -2.81 7.88 -17.88
N THR A 277 -1.64 7.31 -18.15
CA THR A 277 -0.39 8.07 -18.30
C THR A 277 -0.25 8.72 -19.68
N GLN A 278 -0.63 8.02 -20.75
CA GLN A 278 -0.56 8.56 -22.12
C GLN A 278 -1.66 9.61 -22.40
N THR A 279 -2.78 9.55 -21.67
CA THR A 279 -3.89 10.52 -21.82
C THR A 279 -3.75 11.74 -20.91
N GLY A 280 -2.71 11.79 -20.07
CA GLY A 280 -2.52 12.87 -19.09
C GLY A 280 -3.46 12.80 -17.88
N ARG A 281 -4.37 11.81 -17.80
CA ARG A 281 -5.23 11.59 -16.61
C ARG A 281 -4.42 11.37 -15.33
N LEU A 282 -3.21 10.85 -15.46
CA LEU A 282 -2.22 10.77 -14.40
C LEU A 282 -0.87 11.28 -14.93
N THR A 283 -0.34 12.33 -14.29
CA THR A 283 1.01 12.84 -14.57
C THR A 283 2.02 12.32 -13.55
N GLU A 284 3.32 12.40 -13.87
CA GLU A 284 4.39 11.95 -12.97
C GLU A 284 4.40 12.77 -11.68
N ALA A 285 4.19 14.09 -11.78
CA ALA A 285 4.10 14.98 -10.62
C ALA A 285 2.92 14.63 -9.69
N MET A 286 1.75 14.30 -10.24
CA MET A 286 0.59 13.83 -9.48
C MET A 286 0.89 12.52 -8.75
N PHE A 287 1.54 11.59 -9.43
CA PHE A 287 1.88 10.29 -8.87
C PHE A 287 2.95 10.42 -7.77
N ASP A 288 3.98 11.22 -8.00
CA ASP A 288 5.02 11.55 -7.01
C ASP A 288 4.45 12.24 -5.78
N ALA A 289 3.43 13.10 -5.95
CA ALA A 289 2.78 13.75 -4.82
C ALA A 289 2.14 12.75 -3.85
N VAL A 290 1.55 11.66 -4.36
CA VAL A 290 1.00 10.58 -3.51
C VAL A 290 2.10 9.89 -2.71
N PHE A 291 3.25 9.57 -3.32
CA PHE A 291 4.33 8.87 -2.61
C PHE A 291 5.13 9.79 -1.68
N ARG A 292 5.26 11.08 -2.00
CA ARG A 292 5.77 12.08 -1.07
C ARG A 292 4.86 12.21 0.15
N ARG A 293 3.55 12.27 -0.07
CA ARG A 293 2.58 12.27 1.04
C ARG A 293 2.66 10.98 1.86
N ALA A 294 2.85 9.83 1.21
CA ALA A 294 3.06 8.56 1.91
C ALA A 294 4.32 8.60 2.79
N ARG A 295 5.42 9.19 2.31
CA ARG A 295 6.66 9.41 3.08
C ARG A 295 6.41 10.30 4.29
N GLU A 296 5.78 11.46 4.12
CA GLU A 296 5.42 12.36 5.23
C GLU A 296 4.59 11.66 6.32
N LEU A 297 3.63 10.82 5.92
CA LEU A 297 2.77 10.09 6.85
C LEU A 297 3.50 8.93 7.55
N VAL A 298 4.45 8.27 6.87
CA VAL A 298 5.28 7.22 7.46
C VAL A 298 6.26 7.79 8.49
N ASP A 299 6.86 8.94 8.21
CA ASP A 299 8.00 9.45 8.98
C ASP A 299 7.63 10.11 10.33
N GLY A 300 6.38 10.53 10.60
CA GLY A 300 6.12 11.11 11.93
C GLY A 300 4.82 11.85 12.25
N GLY A 301 3.77 11.83 11.42
CA GLY A 301 2.45 12.31 11.83
C GLY A 301 2.30 13.85 11.91
N TYR A 302 1.43 14.37 11.04
CA TYR A 302 1.00 15.77 10.99
C TYR A 302 2.11 16.83 10.83
N LEU A 303 2.57 16.99 9.58
CA LEU A 303 2.91 18.31 9.06
C LEU A 303 1.68 18.82 8.28
N PRO A 304 1.13 20.01 8.55
CA PRO A 304 0.10 20.59 7.70
C PRO A 304 0.67 20.70 6.29
N ALA A 305 -0.05 20.12 5.33
CA ALA A 305 0.37 20.07 3.94
C ALA A 305 0.69 21.49 3.45
N ALA A 306 1.89 21.68 2.89
CA ALA A 306 2.13 22.84 2.04
C ALA A 306 1.10 22.82 0.91
N PRO A 307 0.49 23.97 0.55
CA PRO A 307 -0.55 24.00 -0.46
C PRO A 307 -0.06 23.40 -1.78
N ALA A 308 -0.89 22.57 -2.39
CA ALA A 308 -0.63 22.00 -3.71
C ALA A 308 -0.34 23.13 -4.71
N PRO A 309 0.65 22.97 -5.61
CA PRO A 309 0.84 23.94 -6.68
C PRO A 309 -0.44 23.99 -7.53
N ALA A 310 -0.94 25.20 -7.73
CA ALA A 310 -2.12 25.46 -8.55
C ALA A 310 -1.95 24.83 -9.94
N ALA A 311 -3.03 24.24 -10.46
CA ALA A 311 -3.06 23.73 -11.83
C ALA A 311 -2.68 24.86 -12.81
N PRO A 312 -1.84 24.60 -13.82
CA PRO A 312 -1.49 25.61 -14.80
C PRO A 312 -2.72 25.91 -15.66
N GLY A 313 -3.28 27.12 -15.51
CA GLY A 313 -4.23 27.68 -16.46
C GLY A 313 -5.47 28.29 -15.84
N GLU A 314 -5.34 29.50 -15.30
CA GLU A 314 -6.32 30.56 -15.49
C GLU A 314 -5.61 31.89 -15.26
N SER A 315 -5.06 32.43 -16.35
CA SER A 315 -4.57 33.79 -16.40
C SER A 315 -5.72 34.74 -16.06
N ARG A 316 -5.73 35.27 -14.84
CA ARG A 316 -6.50 36.48 -14.54
C ARG A 316 -5.97 37.59 -15.46
N ARG A 317 -6.79 37.96 -16.44
CA ARG A 317 -6.71 39.28 -17.05
C ARG A 317 -7.33 40.25 -16.06
N GLU A 318 -6.49 40.97 -15.33
CA GLU A 318 -6.85 42.25 -14.75
C GLU A 318 -6.42 43.35 -15.73
N GLY A 319 -7.32 44.31 -15.99
CA GLY A 319 -6.96 45.59 -16.61
C GLY A 319 -7.85 46.04 -17.77
N ALA A 320 -9.06 46.52 -17.45
CA ALA A 320 -9.61 47.84 -17.82
C ALA A 320 -11.07 47.92 -17.37
#